data_AF-A0A7C4QAF6-F1
#
_entry.id   AF-A0A7C4QAF6-F1
#
_cell.length_a   1.000
_cell.length_b   1.000
_cell.length_c   1.000
_cell.angle_alpha   90.00
_cell.angle_beta   90.00
_cell.angle_gamma   90.00
#
_symmetry.space_group_name_H-M   'P 1'
#
loop_
_entity.id
_entity.type
_entity.pdbx_description
1 polymer ?
#
loop_
_entity_poly.entity_id
_entity_poly.type
_entity_poly.pdbx_seq_one_letter_code
_entity_poly.pdbx_strand_id
1 'polypeptide(L)'
;MTRRLWQAPPGYYWKVVVDPTRKGDEPGIFYGGHFRWTDIVLPGWDEESRRIPCPWPSGTVFENVKTGERVVIRQGKVVRAESSSAVELRQWTGVSSD
;
A
#
# COMPACT_ATOMS: atom_id res chain seq x y z
N MET A 1 10.36 14.02 24.27
CA MET A 1 9.67 12.76 23.88
C MET A 1 10.14 12.36 22.50
N THR A 2 11.07 11.41 22.41
CA THR A 2 11.52 10.88 21.12
C THR A 2 10.39 10.05 20.54
N ARG A 3 9.63 10.59 19.57
CA ARG A 3 8.73 9.77 18.75
C ARG A 3 9.61 8.72 18.08
N ARG A 4 9.53 7.47 18.55
CA ARG A 4 10.04 6.34 17.77
C ARG A 4 9.20 6.31 16.50
N LEU A 5 9.71 6.91 15.43
CA LEU A 5 9.13 6.75 14.11
C LEU A 5 9.21 5.26 13.82
N TRP A 6 8.05 4.60 13.80
CA TRP A 6 7.98 3.20 13.43
C TRP A 6 8.53 3.09 12.01
N GLN A 7 9.63 2.37 11.85
CA GLN A 7 10.22 2.09 10.55
C GLN A 7 9.81 0.69 10.14
N ALA A 8 9.27 0.56 8.93
CA ALA A 8 8.96 -0.74 8.38
C ALA A 8 10.24 -1.58 8.27
N PRO A 9 10.19 -2.89 8.58
CA PRO A 9 11.33 -3.77 8.35
C PRO A 9 11.82 -3.67 6.90
N PRO A 10 13.12 -3.85 6.63
CA PRO A 10 13.65 -3.79 5.28
C PRO A 10 12.87 -4.69 4.31
N GLY A 11 12.40 -4.11 3.21
CA GLY A 11 11.62 -4.79 2.17
C GLY A 11 10.10 -4.65 2.30
N TYR A 12 9.58 -4.27 3.47
CA TYR A 12 8.14 -4.13 3.75
C TYR A 12 7.65 -2.71 3.47
N TYR A 13 7.88 -2.23 2.26
CA TYR A 13 7.63 -0.83 1.92
C TYR A 13 6.23 -0.57 1.38
N TRP A 14 5.40 -1.59 1.17
CA TRP A 14 4.05 -1.42 0.62
C TRP A 14 3.01 -1.46 1.73
N LYS A 15 2.42 -0.31 2.03
CA LYS A 15 1.40 -0.15 3.06
C LYS A 15 0.01 -0.23 2.44
N VAL A 16 -0.91 -0.97 3.05
CA VAL A 16 -2.34 -0.93 2.68
C VAL A 16 -2.95 0.40 3.15
N VAL A 17 -3.40 1.20 2.19
CA VAL A 17 -4.02 2.52 2.43
C VAL A 17 -5.52 2.54 2.12
N VAL A 18 -6.01 1.55 1.38
CA VAL A 18 -7.45 1.27 1.20
C VAL A 18 -7.67 -0.23 1.34
N ASP A 19 -8.60 -0.60 2.22
CA ASP A 19 -8.98 -1.99 2.46
C ASP A 19 -10.50 -2.17 2.26
N PRO A 20 -10.93 -2.89 1.21
CA PRO A 20 -12.34 -3.17 0.94
C PRO A 20 -13.04 -4.02 2.00
N THR A 21 -12.28 -4.68 2.88
CA THR A 21 -12.84 -5.49 3.98
C THR A 21 -13.27 -4.65 5.18
N ARG A 22 -13.00 -3.33 5.15
CA ARG A 22 -13.44 -2.36 6.16
C ARG A 22 -14.96 -2.42 6.36
N LYS A 23 -15.41 -2.50 7.62
CA LYS A 23 -16.84 -2.50 7.99
C LYS A 23 -17.09 -1.50 9.11
N GLY A 24 -17.77 -0.40 8.79
CA GLY A 24 -18.02 0.69 9.74
C GLY A 24 -16.71 1.23 10.34
N ASP A 25 -16.55 1.04 11.64
CA ASP A 25 -15.37 1.48 12.41
C ASP A 25 -14.21 0.49 12.38
N GLU A 26 -14.45 -0.76 11.95
CA GLU A 26 -13.37 -1.74 11.80
C GLU A 26 -12.47 -1.34 10.63
N PRO A 27 -11.14 -1.23 10.81
CA PRO A 27 -10.23 -0.68 9.80
C PRO A 27 -10.11 -1.53 8.53
N GLY A 28 -10.51 -2.81 8.59
CA GLY A 28 -10.24 -3.82 7.56
C GLY A 28 -9.14 -4.78 8.01
N ILE A 29 -9.15 -5.99 7.44
CA ILE A 29 -8.25 -7.10 7.82
C ILE A 29 -6.78 -6.75 7.60
N PHE A 30 -6.48 -5.94 6.58
CA PHE A 30 -5.12 -5.65 6.12
C PHE A 30 -4.73 -4.18 6.26
N TYR A 31 -5.67 -3.28 6.57
CA TYR A 31 -5.44 -1.84 6.63
C TYR A 31 -4.26 -1.47 7.54
N GLY A 32 -3.35 -0.63 7.04
CA GLY A 32 -2.14 -0.23 7.74
C GLY A 32 -1.02 -1.28 7.78
N GLY A 33 -1.30 -2.52 7.36
CA GLY A 33 -0.31 -3.58 7.20
C GLY A 33 0.75 -3.21 6.17
N HIS A 34 1.98 -3.66 6.42
CA HIS A 34 3.13 -3.45 5.54
C HIS A 34 3.56 -4.77 4.92
N PHE A 35 3.84 -4.77 3.62
CA PHE A 35 4.08 -5.96 2.82
C PHE A 35 5.28 -5.77 1.90
N ARG A 36 5.88 -6.88 1.49
CA ARG A 36 6.87 -6.93 0.41
C ARG A 36 6.17 -6.88 -0.93
N TRP A 37 6.89 -6.44 -1.96
CA TRP A 37 6.38 -6.51 -3.33
C TRP A 37 5.99 -7.93 -3.74
N THR A 38 6.77 -8.92 -3.32
CA THR A 38 6.54 -10.35 -3.58
C THR A 38 5.30 -10.92 -2.89
N ASP A 39 4.81 -10.26 -1.84
CA ASP A 39 3.55 -10.63 -1.18
C ASP A 39 2.35 -10.13 -2.01
N ILE A 40 2.55 -9.09 -2.81
CA ILE A 40 1.52 -8.43 -3.63
C ILE A 40 1.46 -9.04 -5.03
N VAL A 41 2.62 -9.12 -5.68
CA VAL A 41 2.80 -9.76 -6.99
C VAL A 41 3.45 -11.11 -6.76
N LEU A 42 2.63 -12.16 -6.81
CA LEU A 42 3.12 -13.53 -6.75
C LEU A 42 3.98 -13.83 -7.99
N PRO A 43 5.08 -14.58 -7.84
CA PRO A 43 5.93 -14.94 -8.97
C PRO A 43 5.13 -15.80 -9.96
N GLY A 44 5.07 -15.39 -11.22
CA GLY A 44 4.41 -16.14 -12.30
C GLY A 44 5.39 -17.01 -13.08
N TRP A 45 6.16 -17.84 -12.37
CA TRP A 45 7.29 -18.58 -12.93
C TRP A 45 6.89 -19.93 -13.57
N ASP A 46 5.74 -20.49 -13.21
CA ASP A 46 5.20 -21.73 -13.77
C ASP A 46 3.66 -21.68 -13.95
N GLU A 47 3.10 -22.71 -14.62
CA GLU A 47 1.64 -22.83 -14.82
C GLU A 47 0.87 -22.99 -13.50
N GLU A 48 1.50 -23.54 -12.47
CA GLU A 48 0.88 -23.76 -11.17
C GLU A 48 0.71 -22.44 -10.40
N SER A 49 1.71 -21.56 -10.44
CA SER A 49 1.67 -20.24 -9.83
C SER A 49 0.64 -19.32 -10.47
N ARG A 50 0.35 -19.52 -11.78
CA ARG A 50 -0.75 -18.82 -12.48
C ARG A 50 -2.13 -19.24 -12.01
N ARG A 51 -2.26 -20.40 -11.34
CA ARG A 51 -3.52 -20.89 -10.75
C ARG A 51 -3.73 -20.40 -9.33
N ILE A 52 -2.72 -19.81 -8.69
CA ILE A 52 -2.86 -19.25 -7.35
C ILE A 52 -3.79 -18.03 -7.44
N PRO A 53 -4.95 -18.05 -6.77
CA PRO A 53 -5.85 -16.90 -6.77
C PRO A 53 -5.13 -15.71 -6.12
N CYS A 54 -5.33 -14.51 -6.67
CA CYS A 54 -4.86 -13.29 -6.04
C CYS A 54 -5.39 -13.24 -4.60
N PRO A 55 -4.52 -13.18 -3.57
CA PRO A 55 -4.96 -13.26 -2.18
C PRO A 55 -5.64 -11.97 -1.70
N TRP A 56 -5.61 -10.94 -2.54
CA TRP A 56 -6.05 -9.60 -2.18
C TRP A 56 -7.47 -9.32 -2.71
N PRO A 57 -8.37 -8.78 -1.87
CA PRO A 57 -9.66 -8.31 -2.32
C PRO A 57 -9.54 -7.26 -3.44
N SER A 58 -10.45 -7.31 -4.41
CA SER A 58 -10.52 -6.25 -5.42
C SER A 58 -10.87 -4.92 -4.76
N GLY A 59 -10.13 -3.87 -5.09
CA GLY A 59 -10.22 -2.55 -4.47
C GLY A 59 -9.14 -2.27 -3.43
N THR A 60 -8.35 -3.28 -3.01
CA THR A 60 -7.21 -3.05 -2.11
C THR A 60 -6.19 -2.14 -2.78
N VAL A 61 -5.77 -1.09 -2.08
CA VAL A 61 -4.73 -0.14 -2.55
C VAL A 61 -3.51 -0.24 -1.65
N PHE A 62 -2.36 -0.46 -2.27
CA PHE A 62 -1.07 -0.40 -1.64
C PHE A 62 -0.34 0.87 -2.05
N GLU A 63 0.30 1.52 -1.09
CA GLU A 63 1.19 2.67 -1.30
C GLU A 63 2.61 2.30 -0.86
N ASN A 64 3.59 2.55 -1.73
CA ASN A 64 4.99 2.41 -1.39
C ASN A 64 5.43 3.58 -0.52
N VAL A 65 5.74 3.35 0.75
CA VAL A 65 6.10 4.38 1.73
C VAL A 65 7.41 5.12 1.41
N LYS A 66 8.23 4.59 0.49
CA LYS A 66 9.47 5.25 0.05
C LYS A 66 9.26 6.14 -1.17
N THR A 67 8.41 5.71 -2.12
CA THR A 67 8.27 6.38 -3.42
C THR A 67 6.94 7.09 -3.60
N GLY A 68 5.95 6.83 -2.74
CA GLY A 68 4.56 7.28 -2.91
C GLY A 68 3.81 6.56 -4.03
N GLU A 69 4.43 5.57 -4.69
CA GLU A 69 3.81 4.80 -5.76
C GLU A 69 2.58 4.05 -5.24
N ARG A 70 1.47 4.07 -6.00
CA ARG A 70 0.26 3.33 -5.66
C ARG A 70 -0.04 2.23 -6.66
N VAL A 71 -0.45 1.07 -6.14
CA VAL A 71 -1.01 -0.03 -6.92
C VAL A 71 -2.37 -0.43 -6.36
N VAL A 72 -3.29 -0.81 -7.24
CA VAL A 72 -4.64 -1.24 -6.88
C VAL A 72 -4.89 -2.64 -7.41
N ILE A 73 -5.59 -3.44 -6.61
CA ILE A 73 -6.04 -4.77 -7.00
C ILE A 73 -7.35 -4.63 -7.76
N ARG A 74 -7.37 -5.06 -9.03
CA ARG A 74 -8.56 -5.07 -9.88
C ARG A 74 -8.75 -6.45 -10.47
N GLN A 75 -9.84 -7.12 -10.12
CA GLN A 75 -10.18 -8.45 -10.64
C GLN A 75 -9.01 -9.44 -10.50
N GLY A 76 -8.38 -9.43 -9.32
CA GLY A 76 -7.23 -10.29 -9.01
C GLY A 76 -5.91 -9.91 -9.70
N LYS A 77 -5.83 -8.72 -10.32
CA LYS A 77 -4.61 -8.22 -10.96
C LYS A 77 -4.12 -6.96 -10.28
N VAL A 78 -2.79 -6.82 -10.20
CA VAL A 78 -2.14 -5.61 -9.69
C VAL A 78 -2.05 -4.59 -10.82
N VAL A 79 -2.65 -3.43 -10.64
CA VAL A 79 -2.65 -2.34 -11.61
C VAL A 79 -1.99 -1.12 -10.98
N ARG A 80 -0.98 -0.55 -11.64
CA ARG A 80 -0.37 0.71 -11.19
C ARG A 80 -1.38 1.85 -11.35
N ALA A 81 -1.59 2.63 -10.30
CA ALA A 81 -2.36 3.85 -10.42
C ALA A 81 -1.50 4.86 -11.16
N GLU A 82 -1.96 5.39 -12.29
CA GLU A 82 -1.26 6.48 -12.95
C GLU A 82 -1.23 7.67 -12.00
N SER A 83 -0.03 8.23 -11.82
CA SER A 83 0.19 9.39 -10.97
C SER A 83 -0.49 10.60 -11.59
N SER A 84 -1.77 10.83 -11.26
CA SER A 84 -2.34 12.17 -11.33
C SER A 84 -1.68 13.00 -10.24
N SER A 85 -0.56 13.60 -10.63
CA SER A 85 0.08 14.75 -10.04
C SER A 85 0.68 14.54 -8.65
N ALA A 86 2.00 14.68 -8.58
CA ALA A 86 2.75 15.03 -7.39
C ALA A 86 2.34 16.44 -6.88
N VAL A 87 1.07 16.59 -6.48
CA VAL A 87 0.53 17.82 -5.93
C VAL A 87 0.71 17.79 -4.42
N GLU A 88 1.58 18.69 -3.95
CA GLU A 88 1.51 19.37 -2.66
C GLU A 88 1.43 18.51 -1.40
N LEU A 89 2.56 17.94 -0.95
CA LEU A 89 2.80 17.72 0.49
C LEU A 89 4.24 18.10 0.88
N ARG A 90 4.72 19.25 0.38
CA ARG A 90 5.91 19.95 0.92
C ARG A 90 5.60 21.31 1.55
N GLN A 91 4.35 21.73 1.60
CA GLN A 91 3.93 22.84 2.45
C GLN A 91 3.24 22.24 3.66
N TRP A 92 3.80 22.47 4.85
CA TRP A 92 3.18 22.43 6.21
C TRP A 92 4.25 22.35 7.33
N THR A 93 5.54 22.54 7.02
CA THR A 93 6.54 22.93 8.04
C THR A 93 6.84 24.42 7.89
N GLY A 94 5.92 25.24 8.40
CA GLY A 94 6.05 26.69 8.46
C GLY A 94 5.04 27.24 9.47
N VAL A 95 5.09 26.72 10.70
CA VAL A 95 4.36 27.32 11.82
C VAL A 95 5.13 28.57 12.23
N SER A 96 4.43 29.70 12.15
CA SER A 96 4.83 31.01 12.62
C SER A 96 5.33 31.00 14.07
N SER A 97 6.30 31.86 14.35
CA SER A 97 6.48 32.44 15.67
C SER A 97 6.52 33.95 15.48
N ASP A 98 5.48 34.62 15.98
CA ASP A 98 5.58 36.01 16.43
C ASP A 98 6.55 36.11 17.62
#